data_AF-A0A420ZDV9-F1
#
_entry.id   AF-A0A420ZDV9-F1
#
_cell.length_a   1.000
_cell.length_b   1.000
_cell.length_c   1.000
_cell.angle_alpha   90.00
_cell.angle_beta   90.00
_cell.angle_gamma   90.00
#
_symmetry.space_group_name_H-M   'P 1'
#
loop_
_entity.id
_entity.type
_entity.pdbx_description
1 polymer ?
#
loop_
_entity_poly.entity_id
_entity_poly.type
_entity_poly.pdbx_seq_one_letter_code
_entity_poly.pdbx_strand_id
1 'polypeptide(L)'
;MSEIVPIKKEKPIYKTWWFWVLAVIVLMIIGILNLPDVPEDGSSEQESSNVVENVDGTTRVPETSQPAATAPTSESTFSQNNAPAPSTTPTPSITVSQKNAVQTAKSYLAFGGFSRDGLVDQLEYEKFSHDDAVYGVDHSGADWNEQAAKSAKSYMEFSSFSRDGLIEQLKYEKFTQAQAEYGANAVGL
;
A
#
# COMPACT_ATOMS: atom_id res chain seq x y z
N MET A 1 -10.38 -17.42 42.31
CA MET A 1 -11.18 -17.40 41.07
C MET A 1 -10.50 -16.43 40.13
N SER A 2 -9.84 -16.94 39.10
CA SER A 2 -9.08 -16.12 38.14
C SER A 2 -10.04 -15.64 37.05
N GLU A 3 -10.25 -14.33 36.96
CA GLU A 3 -11.08 -13.72 35.92
C GLU A 3 -10.37 -13.81 34.56
N ILE A 4 -11.08 -14.36 33.58
CA ILE A 4 -10.60 -14.52 32.21
C ILE A 4 -10.93 -13.22 31.47
N VAL A 5 -9.92 -12.43 31.13
CA VAL A 5 -10.09 -11.20 30.32
C VAL A 5 -10.36 -11.60 28.87
N PRO A 6 -11.45 -11.12 28.24
CA PRO A 6 -11.73 -11.45 26.84
C PRO A 6 -10.78 -10.71 25.89
N ILE A 7 -9.96 -11.48 25.17
CA ILE A 7 -9.13 -11.00 24.06
C ILE A 7 -10.01 -10.59 22.89
N LYS A 8 -10.00 -9.30 22.54
CA LYS A 8 -10.68 -8.74 21.37
C LYS A 8 -9.99 -9.24 20.09
N LYS A 9 -10.74 -9.95 19.26
CA LYS A 9 -10.29 -10.46 17.95
C LYS A 9 -10.32 -9.34 16.92
N GLU A 10 -9.17 -8.71 16.68
CA GLU A 10 -8.97 -7.73 15.60
C GLU A 10 -9.15 -8.43 14.23
N LYS A 11 -9.85 -7.79 13.29
CA LYS A 11 -10.07 -8.35 11.94
C LYS A 11 -8.75 -8.27 11.17
N PRO A 12 -8.27 -9.35 10.54
CA PRO A 12 -7.02 -9.31 9.81
C PRO A 12 -7.13 -8.39 8.59
N ILE A 13 -6.11 -7.55 8.41
CA ILE A 13 -6.04 -6.45 7.43
C ILE A 13 -6.08 -6.96 5.97
N TYR A 14 -5.73 -8.23 5.72
CA TYR A 14 -5.81 -8.85 4.38
C TYR A 14 -7.25 -9.12 3.90
N LYS A 15 -8.27 -8.85 4.72
CA LYS A 15 -9.69 -8.98 4.35
C LYS A 15 -10.28 -7.72 3.72
N THR A 16 -9.60 -6.58 3.85
CA THR A 16 -9.95 -5.36 3.12
C THR A 16 -9.21 -5.36 1.80
N TRP A 17 -9.96 -5.29 0.69
CA TRP A 17 -9.47 -5.46 -0.68
C TRP A 17 -8.32 -4.50 -1.05
N TRP A 18 -8.19 -3.37 -0.35
CA TRP A 18 -7.05 -2.44 -0.45
C TRP A 18 -5.67 -3.12 -0.24
N PHE A 19 -5.58 -4.18 0.58
CA PHE A 19 -4.33 -4.96 0.74
C PHE A 19 -3.92 -5.69 -0.56
N TRP A 20 -4.91 -6.14 -1.35
CA TRP A 20 -4.65 -6.78 -2.65
C TRP A 20 -4.33 -5.75 -3.74
N VAL A 21 -4.96 -4.57 -3.71
CA VAL A 21 -4.64 -3.46 -4.64
C VAL A 21 -3.20 -3.00 -4.45
N LEU A 22 -2.75 -2.80 -3.20
CA LEU A 22 -1.37 -2.42 -2.91
C LEU A 22 -0.38 -3.55 -3.25
N ALA A 23 -0.73 -4.82 -3.02
CA ALA A 23 0.10 -5.95 -3.44
C ALA A 23 0.25 -6.04 -4.98
N VAL A 24 -0.81 -5.75 -5.74
CA VAL A 24 -0.76 -5.73 -7.22
C VAL A 24 0.07 -4.55 -7.75
N ILE A 25 -0.01 -3.38 -7.12
CA ILE A 25 0.82 -2.21 -7.48
C ILE A 25 2.31 -2.50 -7.22
N VAL A 26 2.65 -3.14 -6.10
CA VAL A 26 4.03 -3.57 -5.81
C VAL A 26 4.50 -4.65 -6.80
N LEU A 27 3.63 -5.59 -7.20
CA LEU A 27 3.95 -6.61 -8.22
C LEU A 27 4.12 -6.02 -9.63
N MET A 28 3.37 -4.96 -9.99
CA MET A 28 3.53 -4.23 -11.25
C MET A 28 4.86 -3.47 -11.33
N ILE A 29 5.36 -2.92 -10.20
CA ILE A 29 6.66 -2.22 -10.15
C ILE A 29 7.83 -3.23 -10.24
N ILE A 30 7.68 -4.43 -9.69
CA ILE A 30 8.70 -5.49 -9.76
C ILE A 30 8.68 -6.21 -11.12
N GLY A 31 7.56 -6.18 -11.85
CA GLY A 31 7.33 -6.90 -13.11
C GLY A 31 8.00 -6.34 -14.38
N ILE A 32 8.76 -5.24 -14.33
CA ILE A 32 9.39 -4.62 -15.53
C ILE A 32 10.90 -4.91 -15.62
N LEU A 33 11.53 -5.58 -14.64
CA LEU A 33 12.99 -5.71 -14.58
C LEU A 33 13.52 -7.15 -14.70
N ASN A 34 12.90 -7.99 -15.53
CA ASN A 34 13.51 -9.22 -16.04
C ASN A 34 12.86 -9.64 -17.37
N LEU A 35 13.27 -8.97 -18.46
CA LEU A 35 13.09 -9.51 -19.82
C LEU A 35 14.49 -9.82 -20.37
N PRO A 36 14.86 -11.09 -20.59
CA PRO A 36 16.06 -11.40 -21.37
C PRO A 36 15.86 -10.97 -22.83
N ASP A 37 16.90 -10.32 -23.36
CA ASP A 37 17.08 -9.86 -24.75
C ASP A 37 16.52 -10.85 -25.77
N VAL A 38 15.60 -10.39 -26.62
CA VAL A 38 15.15 -11.13 -27.81
C VAL A 38 16.05 -10.68 -28.96
N PRO A 39 16.98 -11.51 -29.45
CA PRO A 39 17.72 -11.17 -30.66
C PRO A 39 16.79 -11.29 -31.87
N GLU A 40 16.67 -10.19 -32.62
CA GLU A 40 16.26 -10.23 -34.03
C GLU A 40 17.31 -11.00 -34.83
N ASP A 41 16.92 -12.12 -35.46
CA ASP A 41 17.32 -12.41 -36.83
C ASP A 41 16.30 -13.34 -37.49
N GLY A 42 16.07 -13.13 -38.79
CA GLY A 42 15.03 -13.76 -39.57
C GLY A 42 15.42 -15.09 -40.22
N SER A 43 14.37 -15.70 -40.77
CA SER A 43 14.35 -16.63 -41.91
C SER A 43 14.52 -18.15 -41.67
N SER A 44 13.39 -18.82 -41.96
CA SER A 44 13.19 -20.07 -42.73
C SER A 44 13.67 -21.43 -42.20
N GLU A 45 12.67 -22.31 -42.03
CA GLU A 45 12.61 -23.76 -42.39
C GLU A 45 13.71 -24.69 -41.80
N GLN A 46 13.45 -25.86 -41.20
CA GLN A 46 12.54 -26.92 -41.60
C GLN A 46 12.44 -28.01 -40.49
N GLU A 47 11.26 -28.61 -40.40
CA GLU A 47 10.91 -30.00 -40.06
C GLU A 47 11.95 -30.99 -39.44
N SER A 48 11.46 -31.71 -38.42
CA SER A 48 11.42 -33.19 -38.33
C SER A 48 12.26 -33.90 -37.26
N SER A 49 11.51 -34.77 -36.56
CA SER A 49 11.87 -36.09 -36.01
C SER A 49 12.67 -36.20 -34.70
N ASN A 50 11.92 -36.65 -33.68
CA ASN A 50 12.23 -37.69 -32.69
C ASN A 50 13.64 -38.29 -32.72
N VAL A 51 14.32 -38.33 -31.57
CA VAL A 51 14.88 -39.57 -30.98
C VAL A 51 15.07 -39.36 -29.47
N VAL A 52 14.75 -40.43 -28.73
CA VAL A 52 14.86 -40.66 -27.30
C VAL A 52 16.28 -41.10 -26.98
N GLU A 53 16.98 -40.52 -25.99
CA GLU A 53 17.97 -41.27 -25.20
C GLU A 53 18.34 -40.54 -23.89
N ASN A 54 18.13 -41.24 -22.78
CA ASN A 54 18.74 -40.94 -21.50
C ASN A 54 20.22 -41.33 -21.54
N VAL A 55 21.12 -40.48 -21.04
CA VAL A 55 22.37 -40.96 -20.44
C VAL A 55 22.85 -40.08 -19.30
N ASP A 56 23.25 -40.82 -18.29
CA ASP A 56 23.82 -40.52 -16.99
C ASP A 56 25.03 -39.57 -16.99
N GLY A 57 25.25 -38.88 -15.89
CA GLY A 57 26.34 -37.91 -15.76
C GLY A 57 26.40 -37.17 -14.42
N THR A 58 26.37 -37.91 -13.32
CA THR A 58 26.82 -37.43 -12.01
C THR A 58 28.30 -37.00 -12.05
N THR A 59 28.69 -35.91 -11.36
CA THR A 59 29.81 -35.89 -10.39
C THR A 59 30.33 -34.48 -10.03
N ARG A 60 30.23 -34.20 -8.72
CA ARG A 60 31.07 -33.41 -7.79
C ARG A 60 31.03 -31.88 -7.72
N VAL A 61 30.36 -31.46 -6.64
CA VAL A 61 30.70 -30.41 -5.66
C VAL A 61 32.21 -30.32 -5.34
N PRO A 62 32.68 -29.15 -4.86
CA PRO A 62 32.97 -29.09 -3.42
C PRO A 62 32.49 -27.80 -2.72
N GLU A 63 31.98 -28.05 -1.50
CA GLU A 63 32.15 -27.33 -0.23
C GLU A 63 32.16 -25.79 -0.18
N THR A 64 31.20 -25.17 0.52
CA THR A 64 31.13 -24.97 2.00
C THR A 64 31.81 -23.68 2.42
N SER A 65 31.03 -22.74 2.96
CA SER A 65 31.34 -22.03 4.22
C SER A 65 30.17 -21.16 4.66
N GLN A 66 29.36 -21.71 5.56
CA GLN A 66 28.64 -21.00 6.62
C GLN A 66 29.30 -21.45 7.94
N PRO A 67 29.51 -20.58 8.94
CA PRO A 67 28.65 -20.58 10.15
C PRO A 67 28.41 -19.15 10.69
N ALA A 68 27.19 -18.72 11.01
CA ALA A 68 26.40 -18.96 12.23
C ALA A 68 26.60 -17.91 13.37
N ALA A 69 25.49 -17.23 13.68
CA ALA A 69 24.99 -16.76 14.99
C ALA A 69 25.84 -15.82 15.89
N THR A 70 25.28 -14.64 16.20
CA THR A 70 24.99 -14.21 17.59
C THR A 70 24.15 -12.92 17.62
N ALA A 71 23.06 -12.94 18.39
CA ALA A 71 22.39 -11.74 18.90
C ALA A 71 23.24 -11.12 20.03
N PRO A 72 23.12 -9.81 20.27
CA PRO A 72 22.56 -9.42 21.56
C PRO A 72 21.52 -8.30 21.49
N THR A 73 20.50 -8.49 22.32
CA THR A 73 19.67 -7.51 23.00
C THR A 73 20.44 -6.22 23.37
N SER A 74 19.84 -5.08 23.07
CA SER A 74 20.15 -3.80 23.74
C SER A 74 18.82 -3.17 24.16
N GLU A 75 18.42 -3.46 25.38
CA GLU A 75 17.53 -2.64 26.17
C GLU A 75 18.24 -1.29 26.42
N SER A 76 17.65 -0.19 25.94
CA SER A 76 18.06 1.16 26.36
C SER A 76 16.88 1.83 27.05
N THR A 77 16.85 1.61 28.37
CA THR A 77 15.99 2.25 29.34
C THR A 77 16.47 3.69 29.56
N PHE A 78 15.82 4.68 28.95
CA PHE A 78 16.00 6.09 29.33
C PHE A 78 14.82 6.55 30.19
N SER A 79 14.88 6.20 31.49
CA SER A 79 14.09 6.86 32.53
C SER A 79 14.88 8.05 33.06
N GLN A 80 14.57 9.26 32.61
CA GLN A 80 14.88 10.48 33.37
C GLN A 80 13.60 11.07 33.95
N ASN A 81 13.52 10.97 35.27
CA ASN A 81 12.52 11.55 36.12
C ASN A 81 12.95 12.99 36.42
N ASN A 82 12.43 13.98 35.68
CA ASN A 82 12.54 15.39 36.03
C ASN A 82 11.19 15.90 36.53
N ALA A 83 11.19 16.45 37.75
CA ALA A 83 10.03 17.00 38.43
C ALA A 83 9.39 18.17 37.66
N PRO A 84 8.06 18.41 37.79
CA PRO A 84 7.34 19.35 36.94
C PRO A 84 7.62 20.81 37.31
N ALA A 85 8.22 21.56 36.40
CA ALA A 85 8.17 23.03 36.39
C ALA A 85 6.82 23.48 35.77
N PRO A 86 6.26 24.64 36.18
CA PRO A 86 4.88 25.01 35.89
C PRO A 86 4.58 25.13 34.39
N SER A 87 3.54 24.43 33.96
CA SER A 87 3.01 24.41 32.60
C SER A 87 2.53 25.80 32.18
N THR A 88 3.29 26.49 31.34
CA THR A 88 2.74 27.47 30.42
C THR A 88 1.91 26.72 29.39
N THR A 89 0.63 27.06 29.24
CA THR A 89 -0.23 26.52 28.20
C THR A 89 0.39 26.83 26.83
N PRO A 90 0.83 25.84 26.05
CA PRO A 90 1.32 26.11 24.71
C PRO A 90 0.11 26.41 23.81
N THR A 91 0.14 27.55 23.13
CA THR A 91 -0.65 27.78 21.91
C THR A 91 -0.43 26.58 20.98
N PRO A 92 -1.46 25.98 20.36
CA PRO A 92 -1.28 24.77 19.55
C PRO A 92 -0.47 25.12 18.29
N SER A 93 0.86 25.00 18.38
CA SER A 93 1.73 24.95 17.22
C SER A 93 1.62 23.55 16.62
N ILE A 94 1.40 23.48 15.31
CA ILE A 94 1.32 22.20 14.59
C ILE A 94 2.56 21.35 14.88
N THR A 95 2.36 20.07 15.18
CA THR A 95 3.47 19.18 15.53
C THR A 95 4.30 18.82 14.29
N VAL A 96 5.52 18.31 14.47
CA VAL A 96 6.30 17.77 13.35
C VAL A 96 5.60 16.56 12.72
N SER A 97 4.96 15.72 13.54
CA SER A 97 4.17 14.56 13.06
C SER A 97 3.03 15.00 12.15
N GLN A 98 2.27 16.01 12.54
CA GLN A 98 1.21 16.61 11.72
C GLN A 98 1.74 17.17 10.39
N LYS A 99 2.87 17.89 10.41
CA LYS A 99 3.50 18.37 9.17
C LYS A 99 3.87 17.22 8.24
N ASN A 100 4.43 16.14 8.78
CA ASN A 100 4.81 14.96 8.01
C ASN A 100 3.56 14.27 7.43
N ALA A 101 2.50 14.11 8.22
CA ALA A 101 1.23 13.54 7.78
C ALA A 101 0.64 14.33 6.60
N VAL A 102 0.67 15.66 6.63
CA VAL A 102 0.24 16.50 5.50
C VAL A 102 1.05 16.20 4.23
N GLN A 103 2.37 16.09 4.33
CA GLN A 103 3.22 15.83 3.16
C GLN A 103 3.05 14.41 2.61
N THR A 104 2.88 13.43 3.50
CA THR A 104 2.54 12.05 3.13
C THR A 104 1.20 12.00 2.40
N ALA A 105 0.15 12.61 2.95
CA ALA A 105 -1.16 12.68 2.32
C ALA A 105 -1.09 13.29 0.90
N LYS A 106 -0.37 14.41 0.74
CA LYS A 106 -0.13 15.02 -0.58
C LYS A 106 0.60 14.10 -1.54
N SER A 107 1.57 13.32 -1.07
CA SER A 107 2.32 12.39 -1.90
C SER A 107 1.43 11.26 -2.43
N TYR A 108 0.55 10.70 -1.59
CA TYR A 108 -0.44 9.71 -2.01
C TYR A 108 -1.43 10.27 -3.04
N LEU A 109 -1.95 11.47 -2.78
CA LEU A 109 -2.89 12.16 -3.69
C LEU A 109 -2.24 12.53 -5.03
N ALA A 110 -0.93 12.76 -5.06
CA ALA A 110 -0.20 12.94 -6.31
C ALA A 110 -0.17 11.65 -7.13
N PHE A 111 0.05 10.50 -6.47
CA PHE A 111 0.14 9.19 -7.13
C PHE A 111 -1.20 8.68 -7.65
N GLY A 112 -2.25 8.69 -6.81
CA GLY A 112 -3.56 8.10 -7.13
C GLY A 112 -4.72 8.95 -6.62
N GLY A 113 -5.95 8.51 -6.93
CA GLY A 113 -7.15 9.05 -6.28
C GLY A 113 -7.41 8.30 -4.97
N PHE A 114 -7.75 9.04 -3.91
CA PHE A 114 -8.09 8.47 -2.62
C PHE A 114 -9.34 9.14 -2.06
N SER A 115 -10.20 8.36 -1.41
CA SER A 115 -11.22 8.93 -0.53
C SER A 115 -10.56 9.52 0.71
N ARG A 116 -11.24 10.46 1.36
CA ARG A 116 -10.76 11.04 2.62
C ARG A 116 -10.48 9.95 3.65
N ASP A 117 -11.45 9.09 3.91
CA ASP A 117 -11.35 8.06 4.94
C ASP A 117 -10.37 6.95 4.53
N GLY A 118 -10.28 6.61 3.24
CA GLY A 118 -9.28 5.68 2.73
C GLY A 118 -7.85 6.20 2.91
N LEU A 119 -7.63 7.51 2.74
CA LEU A 119 -6.33 8.12 2.99
C LEU A 119 -6.00 8.23 4.48
N VAL A 120 -7.00 8.43 5.35
CA VAL A 120 -6.78 8.36 6.82
C VAL A 120 -6.31 6.96 7.21
N ASP A 121 -7.01 5.91 6.78
CA ASP A 121 -6.61 4.52 7.04
C ASP A 121 -5.18 4.23 6.54
N GLN A 122 -4.83 4.75 5.36
CA GLN A 122 -3.49 4.61 4.78
C GLN A 122 -2.42 5.19 5.70
N LEU A 123 -2.63 6.40 6.22
CA LEU A 123 -1.66 7.06 7.11
C LEU A 123 -1.58 6.34 8.48
N GLU A 124 -2.70 5.83 9.01
CA GLU A 124 -2.68 4.99 10.22
C GLU A 124 -1.90 3.70 10.01
N TYR A 125 -2.02 3.08 8.83
CA TYR A 125 -1.23 1.91 8.46
C TYR A 125 0.27 2.23 8.46
N GLU A 126 0.65 3.43 8.01
CA GLU A 126 2.01 3.99 8.09
C GLU A 126 2.46 4.42 9.50
N LYS A 127 1.65 4.15 10.52
CA LYS A 127 1.93 4.41 11.95
C LYS A 127 1.86 5.87 12.37
N PHE A 128 1.20 6.73 11.59
CA PHE A 128 0.72 7.99 12.15
C PHE A 128 -0.34 7.70 13.23
N SER A 129 -0.40 8.55 14.25
CA SER A 129 -1.53 8.52 15.18
C SER A 129 -2.81 8.88 14.42
N HIS A 130 -3.97 8.44 14.91
CA HIS A 130 -5.27 8.79 14.30
C HIS A 130 -5.41 10.31 14.13
N ASP A 131 -5.09 11.07 15.19
CA ASP A 131 -5.19 12.53 15.18
C ASP A 131 -4.25 13.18 14.14
N ASP A 132 -3.01 12.68 14.01
CA ASP A 132 -2.08 13.17 13.00
C ASP A 132 -2.52 12.80 11.57
N ALA A 133 -3.05 11.59 11.38
CA ALA A 133 -3.54 11.11 10.08
C ALA A 133 -4.73 11.94 9.61
N VAL A 134 -5.74 12.13 10.47
CA VAL A 134 -6.89 12.99 10.19
C VAL A 134 -6.43 14.42 9.91
N TYR A 135 -5.54 14.96 10.75
CA TYR A 135 -4.96 16.28 10.52
C TYR A 135 -4.28 16.39 9.15
N GLY A 136 -3.45 15.41 8.79
CA GLY A 136 -2.72 15.35 7.53
C GLY A 136 -3.62 15.36 6.32
N VAL A 137 -4.65 14.53 6.34
CA VAL A 137 -5.65 14.41 5.27
C VAL A 137 -6.47 15.68 5.14
N ASP A 138 -6.97 16.25 6.24
CA ASP A 138 -7.81 17.45 6.23
C ASP A 138 -7.04 18.72 5.82
N HIS A 139 -5.74 18.75 6.05
CA HIS A 139 -4.86 19.88 5.68
C HIS A 139 -4.05 19.60 4.40
N SER A 140 -4.36 18.53 3.67
CA SER A 140 -3.72 18.21 2.40
C SER A 140 -4.09 19.19 1.28
N GLY A 141 -5.27 19.82 1.37
CA GLY A 141 -5.83 20.68 0.33
C GLY A 141 -6.55 19.92 -0.79
N ALA A 142 -6.88 18.64 -0.57
CA ALA A 142 -7.58 17.83 -1.55
C ALA A 142 -9.00 18.33 -1.85
N ASP A 143 -9.37 18.33 -3.13
CA ASP A 143 -10.78 18.29 -3.53
C ASP A 143 -11.20 16.82 -3.64
N TRP A 144 -12.10 16.39 -2.75
CA TRP A 144 -12.53 15.00 -2.67
C TRP A 144 -13.41 14.55 -3.84
N ASN A 145 -14.07 15.46 -4.55
CA ASN A 145 -14.77 15.14 -5.79
C ASN A 145 -13.75 14.91 -6.92
N GLU A 146 -12.72 15.74 -7.01
CA GLU A 146 -11.62 15.52 -7.96
C GLU A 146 -10.89 14.20 -7.70
N GLN A 147 -10.68 13.83 -6.42
CA GLN A 147 -10.10 12.53 -6.09
C GLN A 147 -11.00 11.36 -6.51
N ALA A 148 -12.32 11.48 -6.36
CA ALA A 148 -13.26 10.47 -6.82
C ALA A 148 -13.24 10.34 -8.35
N ALA A 149 -13.19 11.45 -9.08
CA ALA A 149 -13.02 11.44 -10.53
C ALA A 149 -11.70 10.82 -10.98
N LYS A 150 -10.60 11.10 -10.25
CA LYS A 150 -9.30 10.47 -10.50
C LYS A 150 -9.36 8.96 -10.29
N SER A 151 -9.92 8.48 -9.18
CA SER A 151 -10.11 7.04 -8.93
C SER A 151 -11.01 6.40 -9.98
N ALA A 152 -12.14 7.02 -10.31
CA ALA A 152 -13.06 6.55 -11.34
C ALA A 152 -12.36 6.36 -12.69
N LYS A 153 -11.56 7.36 -13.10
CA LYS A 153 -10.79 7.29 -14.33
C LYS A 153 -9.80 6.12 -14.31
N SER A 154 -9.05 5.95 -13.23
CA SER A 154 -8.11 4.83 -13.10
C SER A 154 -8.84 3.48 -13.21
N TYR A 155 -10.02 3.31 -12.60
CA TYR A 155 -10.79 2.08 -12.77
C TYR A 155 -11.18 1.81 -14.22
N MET A 156 -11.63 2.83 -14.93
CA MET A 156 -12.04 2.74 -16.34
C MET A 156 -10.86 2.49 -17.29
N GLU A 157 -9.64 2.85 -16.90
CA GLU A 157 -8.41 2.57 -17.68
C GLU A 157 -8.01 1.08 -17.60
N PHE A 158 -8.34 0.38 -16.51
CA PHE A 158 -7.96 -1.03 -16.32
C PHE A 158 -9.11 -2.03 -16.51
N SER A 159 -10.36 -1.60 -16.37
CA SER A 159 -11.53 -2.46 -16.50
C SER A 159 -12.75 -1.68 -16.98
N SER A 160 -13.82 -2.40 -17.33
CA SER A 160 -15.09 -1.79 -17.71
C SER A 160 -16.10 -1.93 -16.58
N PHE A 161 -16.78 -0.84 -16.26
CA PHE A 161 -17.83 -0.81 -15.25
C PHE A 161 -19.14 -0.26 -15.85
N SER A 162 -20.27 -0.75 -15.34
CA SER A 162 -21.53 0.00 -15.44
C SER A 162 -21.48 1.20 -14.49
N ARG A 163 -22.36 2.20 -14.70
CA ARG A 163 -22.47 3.35 -13.81
C ARG A 163 -22.66 2.94 -12.35
N ASP A 164 -23.66 2.12 -12.07
CA ASP A 164 -23.95 1.66 -10.71
C ASP A 164 -22.82 0.81 -10.14
N GLY A 165 -22.17 -0.02 -10.97
CA GLY A 165 -21.01 -0.80 -10.55
C GLY A 165 -19.83 0.08 -10.13
N LEU A 166 -19.54 1.13 -10.89
CA LEU A 166 -18.47 2.08 -10.55
C LEU A 166 -18.80 2.87 -9.28
N ILE A 167 -20.06 3.29 -9.11
CA ILE A 167 -20.50 3.99 -7.89
C ILE A 167 -20.31 3.10 -6.67
N GLU A 168 -20.75 1.85 -6.72
CA GLU A 168 -20.56 0.90 -5.62
C GLU A 168 -19.07 0.62 -5.36
N GLN A 169 -18.25 0.57 -6.41
CA GLN A 169 -16.81 0.40 -6.29
C GLN A 169 -16.15 1.58 -5.55
N LEU A 170 -16.50 2.83 -5.89
CA LEU A 170 -15.98 4.01 -5.21
C LEU A 170 -16.49 4.11 -3.77
N LYS A 171 -17.75 3.73 -3.50
CA LYS A 171 -18.27 3.64 -2.12
C LYS A 171 -17.55 2.58 -1.30
N TYR A 172 -17.19 1.46 -1.92
CA TYR A 172 -16.36 0.44 -1.26
C TYR A 172 -14.98 1.02 -0.88
N GLU A 173 -14.43 1.90 -1.72
CA GLU A 173 -13.23 2.70 -1.40
C GLU A 173 -13.49 3.85 -0.42
N LYS A 174 -14.66 3.89 0.21
CA LYS A 174 -15.08 4.89 1.22
C LYS A 174 -15.27 6.30 0.68
N PHE A 175 -15.47 6.48 -0.63
CA PHE A 175 -16.06 7.73 -1.11
C PHE A 175 -17.51 7.84 -0.63
N THR A 176 -17.94 9.06 -0.34
CA THR A 176 -19.38 9.32 -0.09
C THR A 176 -20.20 9.04 -1.35
N GLN A 177 -21.50 8.81 -1.19
CA GLN A 177 -22.41 8.62 -2.33
C GLN A 177 -22.27 9.75 -3.38
N ALA A 178 -22.25 11.00 -2.92
CA ALA A 178 -22.15 12.16 -3.83
C ALA A 178 -20.81 12.20 -4.58
N GLN A 179 -19.70 11.87 -3.91
CA GLN A 179 -18.38 11.79 -4.55
C GLN A 179 -18.30 10.63 -5.55
N ALA A 180 -18.86 9.47 -5.21
CA ALA A 180 -18.90 8.32 -6.09
C ALA A 180 -19.72 8.61 -7.36
N GLU A 181 -20.89 9.24 -7.21
CA GLU A 181 -21.71 9.72 -8.33
C GLU A 181 -20.97 10.77 -9.16
N TYR A 182 -20.29 11.71 -8.51
CA TYR A 182 -19.45 12.70 -9.20
C TYR A 182 -18.36 12.01 -10.05
N GLY A 183 -17.67 11.03 -9.48
CA GLY A 183 -16.62 10.27 -10.16
C GLY A 183 -17.16 9.50 -11.38
N ALA A 184 -18.30 8.82 -11.24
CA ALA A 184 -18.94 8.13 -12.37
C ALA A 184 -19.34 9.10 -13.49
N ASN A 185 -19.97 10.23 -13.13
CA ASN A 185 -20.34 11.25 -14.11
C ASN A 185 -19.10 11.84 -14.82
N ALA A 186 -17.98 12.02 -14.10
CA ALA A 186 -16.74 12.58 -14.64
C ALA A 186 -16.07 11.70 -15.70
N VAL A 187 -16.36 10.40 -15.72
CA VAL A 187 -15.89 9.46 -16.75
C VAL A 187 -16.95 9.14 -17.81
N GLY A 188 -18.07 9.86 -17.80
CA GLY A 188 -19.13 9.75 -18.81
C GLY A 188 -20.17 8.66 -18.54
N LEU A 189 -20.33 8.21 -17.29
CA LEU A 189 -21.32 7.21 -16.86
C LEU A 189 -22.51 7.82 -16.13
#